data_AF-A0A926KFD4-F1
#
_entry.id   AF-A0A926KFD4-F1
#
_cell.length_a   1.000
_cell.length_b   1.000
_cell.length_c   1.000
_cell.angle_alpha   90.00
_cell.angle_beta   90.00
_cell.angle_gamma   90.00
#
_symmetry.space_group_name_H-M   'P 1'
#
loop_
_entity.id
_entity.type
_entity.pdbx_description
1 polymer ?
#
loop_
_entity_poly.entity_id
_entity_poly.type
_entity_poly.pdbx_seq_one_letter_code
_entity_poly.pdbx_strand_id
1 'polypeptide(L)'
;MVEAFAQTLSDIRQAAGQPSFRQMAQASGCISHATLHEATRGKRLPTWETTEQFLIACSADPVSWRDEWQRADRLINRRVAAVPVKRAEPDPTTSNEQLDSAQRSTEPMPVGVRMRHVAQRPGSTKAVLSAVLAAVLLLATGYALALWTRPNTSAATPTAPQNSEAPMAAEVEGVAKGGAPAQVSRSQERTVGSVHCAKEGEPSVREFSSAAGHGLKYQDAEPRRLCSTVAARSNVRMEFALKNTGSHVMAGWKLHLVRSTGNCLQDGDRVAPILGTVKPGGTYTLALTFTAPDHPGECSAEYEPRDASGKRVFAEGSNVPFAVVVE
;
A
#
# COMPACT_ATOMS: atom_id res chain seq x y z
N MET A 1 -7.83 3.65 28.34
CA MET A 1 -7.96 2.52 27.39
C MET A 1 -7.59 2.98 25.98
N VAL A 2 -8.33 3.94 25.39
CA VAL A 2 -7.91 4.59 24.14
C VAL A 2 -6.56 5.30 24.30
N GLU A 3 -6.42 6.09 25.37
CA GLU A 3 -5.17 6.79 25.68
C GLU A 3 -3.99 5.83 25.90
N ALA A 4 -4.23 4.70 26.57
CA ALA A 4 -3.20 3.68 26.79
C ALA A 4 -2.73 3.06 25.47
N PHE A 5 -3.65 2.73 24.56
CA PHE A 5 -3.27 2.20 23.25
C PHE A 5 -2.57 3.26 22.37
N ALA A 6 -2.99 4.52 22.44
CA ALA A 6 -2.31 5.62 21.76
C ALA A 6 -0.89 5.86 22.31
N GLN A 7 -0.70 5.66 23.62
CA GLN A 7 0.63 5.68 24.23
C GLN A 7 1.49 4.53 23.72
N THR A 8 0.95 3.31 23.66
CA THR A 8 1.64 2.16 23.06
C THR A 8 2.13 2.45 21.63
N LEU A 9 1.30 3.04 20.78
CA LEU A 9 1.72 3.44 19.43
C LEU A 9 2.83 4.50 19.45
N SER A 10 2.76 5.44 20.41
CA SER A 10 3.81 6.45 20.59
C SER A 10 5.14 5.81 21.01
N ASP A 11 5.09 4.81 21.89
CA ASP A 11 6.27 4.09 22.38
C ASP A 11 6.91 3.24 21.28
N ILE A 12 6.10 2.55 20.47
CA ILE A 12 6.58 1.81 19.29
C ILE A 12 7.28 2.75 18.31
N ARG A 13 6.69 3.92 18.07
CA ARG A 13 7.30 4.93 17.19
C ARG A 13 8.61 5.45 17.75
N GLN A 14 8.71 5.65 19.07
CA GLN A 14 9.97 6.03 19.71
C GLN A 14 11.03 4.93 19.55
N ALA A 15 10.68 3.67 19.79
CA ALA A 15 11.57 2.52 19.62
C ALA A 15 12.07 2.36 18.17
N ALA A 16 11.25 2.75 17.19
CA ALA A 16 11.60 2.77 15.78
C ALA A 16 12.47 3.97 15.33
N GLY A 17 13.00 4.77 16.27
CA GLY A 17 13.81 5.95 15.95
C GLY A 17 13.00 7.20 15.60
N GLN A 18 11.73 7.22 16.00
CA GLN A 18 10.83 8.38 15.92
C GLN A 18 10.63 8.93 14.48
N PRO A 19 10.33 8.09 13.47
CA PRO A 19 10.09 8.54 12.10
C PRO A 19 8.99 9.62 12.07
N SER A 20 9.12 10.63 11.21
CA SER A 20 8.06 11.65 11.08
C SER A 20 6.78 11.03 10.51
N PHE A 21 5.62 11.58 10.87
CA PHE A 21 4.35 11.12 10.31
C PHE A 21 4.29 11.23 8.78
N ARG A 22 5.07 12.12 8.18
CA ARG A 22 5.19 12.26 6.72
C ARG A 22 5.98 11.09 6.11
N GLN A 23 7.09 10.70 6.74
CA GLN A 23 7.84 9.50 6.33
C GLN A 23 7.01 8.24 6.48
N MET A 24 6.26 8.12 7.59
CA MET A 24 5.37 6.98 7.81
C MET A 24 4.21 6.94 6.80
N ALA A 25 3.66 8.10 6.43
CA ALA A 25 2.63 8.18 5.38
C ALA A 25 3.20 7.79 4.00
N GLN A 26 4.44 8.16 3.70
CA GLN A 26 5.12 7.74 2.48
C GLN A 26 5.39 6.23 2.46
N ALA A 27 5.81 5.66 3.59
CA ALA A 27 6.08 4.23 3.72
C ALA A 27 4.80 3.36 3.68
N SER A 28 3.69 3.84 4.24
CA SER A 28 2.40 3.13 4.17
C SER A 28 1.69 3.34 2.83
N GLY A 29 1.82 4.52 2.21
CA GLY A 29 1.26 4.82 0.89
C GLY A 29 -0.27 4.84 0.80
N CYS A 30 -0.98 4.60 1.91
CA CYS A 30 -2.44 4.57 1.98
C CYS A 30 -3.04 5.41 3.12
N ILE A 31 -2.26 5.71 4.18
CA ILE A 31 -2.74 6.49 5.32
C ILE A 31 -2.07 7.87 5.35
N SER A 32 -2.88 8.92 5.47
CA SER A 32 -2.37 10.29 5.52
C SER A 32 -1.56 10.56 6.80
N HIS A 33 -0.59 11.48 6.73
CA HIS A 33 0.17 11.91 7.91
C HIS A 33 -0.73 12.45 9.03
N ALA A 34 -1.85 13.08 8.67
CA ALA A 34 -2.82 13.61 9.63
C ALA A 34 -3.55 12.47 10.34
N THR A 35 -3.92 11.40 9.62
CA THR A 35 -4.55 10.20 10.21
C THR A 35 -3.59 9.47 11.16
N LEU A 36 -2.32 9.32 10.79
CA LEU A 36 -1.28 8.76 11.66
C LEU A 36 -1.05 9.62 12.91
N HIS A 37 -1.09 10.95 12.74
CA HIS A 37 -1.04 11.87 13.86
C HIS A 37 -2.25 11.72 14.78
N GLU A 38 -3.47 11.57 14.25
CA GLU A 38 -4.67 11.35 15.07
C GLU A 38 -4.61 10.03 15.84
N ALA A 39 -4.04 8.98 15.26
CA ALA A 39 -3.93 7.66 15.90
C ALA A 39 -3.17 7.71 17.23
N THR A 40 -2.23 8.66 17.39
CA THR A 40 -1.44 8.84 18.63
C THR A 40 -2.05 9.85 19.60
N ARG A 41 -3.19 10.49 19.28
CA ARG A 41 -3.80 11.54 20.14
C ARG A 41 -4.65 10.99 21.28
N GLY A 42 -4.99 9.70 21.29
CA GLY A 42 -5.79 9.11 22.36
C GLY A 42 -7.28 9.51 22.39
N LYS A 43 -7.78 10.20 21.35
CA LYS A 43 -9.19 10.65 21.28
C LYS A 43 -10.16 9.55 20.87
N ARG A 44 -9.71 8.63 20.01
CA ARG A 44 -10.47 7.46 19.53
C ARG A 44 -9.50 6.32 19.26
N LEU A 45 -9.97 5.08 19.37
CA LEU A 45 -9.16 3.95 18.94
C LEU A 45 -9.03 4.01 17.42
N PRO A 46 -7.80 4.00 16.86
CA PRO A 46 -7.63 3.88 15.43
C PRO A 46 -8.20 2.56 14.92
N THR A 47 -8.66 2.52 13.67
CA THR A 47 -9.06 1.27 13.03
C THR A 47 -7.89 0.29 13.00
N TRP A 48 -8.17 -1.01 12.87
CA TRP A 48 -7.11 -1.99 12.73
C TRP A 48 -6.20 -1.69 11.54
N GLU A 49 -6.77 -1.32 10.39
CA GLU A 49 -6.02 -0.91 9.20
C GLU A 49 -5.06 0.26 9.50
N THR A 50 -5.52 1.31 10.19
CA THR A 50 -4.66 2.44 10.57
C THR A 50 -3.54 2.00 11.51
N THR A 51 -3.86 1.13 12.48
CA THR A 51 -2.92 0.60 13.46
C THR A 51 -1.84 -0.25 12.78
N GLU A 52 -2.25 -1.14 11.88
CA GLU A 52 -1.34 -2.00 11.15
C GLU A 52 -0.36 -1.21 10.28
N GLN A 53 -0.86 -0.24 9.51
CA GLN A 53 -0.01 0.60 8.66
C GLN A 53 0.96 1.45 9.49
N PHE A 54 0.53 1.89 10.68
CA PHE A 54 1.40 2.55 11.64
C PHE A 54 2.54 1.61 12.10
N LEU A 55 2.22 0.36 12.44
CA LEU A 55 3.20 -0.64 12.89
C LEU A 55 4.19 -1.00 11.77
N ILE A 56 3.71 -1.23 10.54
CA ILE A 56 4.55 -1.48 9.36
C ILE A 56 5.51 -0.31 9.13
N ALA A 57 5.01 0.93 9.18
CA ALA A 57 5.84 2.12 9.02
C ALA A 57 6.89 2.29 10.12
N CYS A 58 6.67 1.68 11.29
CA CYS A 58 7.62 1.62 12.39
C CYS A 58 8.48 0.34 12.38
N SER A 59 8.40 -0.51 11.34
CA SER A 59 9.05 -1.82 11.28
C SER A 59 8.71 -2.75 12.46
N ALA A 60 7.55 -2.53 13.08
CA ALA A 60 7.01 -3.41 14.10
C ALA A 60 6.11 -4.47 13.45
N ASP A 61 6.18 -5.71 13.93
CA ASP A 61 5.35 -6.80 13.43
C ASP A 61 3.87 -6.60 13.83
N PRO A 62 2.93 -6.39 12.89
CA PRO A 62 1.54 -6.18 13.22
C PRO A 62 0.88 -7.38 13.91
N VAL A 63 1.33 -8.60 13.62
CA VAL A 63 0.72 -9.83 14.17
C VAL A 63 0.80 -9.83 15.70
N SER A 64 1.94 -9.42 16.24
CA SER A 64 2.21 -9.33 17.68
C SER A 64 1.29 -8.36 18.42
N TRP A 65 0.63 -7.42 17.73
CA TRP A 65 -0.20 -6.36 18.34
C TRP A 65 -1.70 -6.55 18.12
N ARG A 66 -2.12 -7.54 17.32
CA ARG A 66 -3.54 -7.71 16.97
C ARG A 66 -4.41 -8.01 18.18
N ASP A 67 -3.97 -8.91 19.04
CA ASP A 67 -4.72 -9.30 20.24
C ASP A 67 -4.88 -8.12 21.21
N GLU A 68 -3.85 -7.28 21.33
CA GLU A 68 -3.89 -6.09 22.17
C GLU A 68 -4.87 -5.04 21.61
N TRP A 69 -4.85 -4.82 20.29
CA TRP A 69 -5.84 -3.95 19.65
C TRP A 69 -7.27 -4.45 19.84
N GLN A 70 -7.51 -5.76 19.66
CA GLN A 70 -8.83 -6.37 19.87
C GLN A 70 -9.28 -6.29 21.32
N ARG A 71 -8.36 -6.44 22.29
CA ARG A 71 -8.65 -6.22 23.71
C ARG A 71 -9.12 -4.78 23.94
N ALA A 72 -8.41 -3.79 23.39
CA ALA A 72 -8.79 -2.39 23.52
C ALA A 72 -10.16 -2.10 22.88
N ASP A 73 -10.41 -2.63 21.68
CA ASP A 73 -11.68 -2.48 20.95
C ASP A 73 -12.87 -3.05 21.74
N ARG A 74 -12.76 -4.29 22.22
CA ARG A 74 -13.81 -4.92 23.04
C ARG A 74 -14.14 -4.10 24.29
N LEU A 75 -13.13 -3.54 24.94
CA LEU A 75 -13.33 -2.75 26.14
C LEU A 75 -14.03 -1.42 25.85
N ILE A 76 -13.73 -0.79 24.71
CA ILE A 76 -14.40 0.44 24.27
C ILE A 76 -15.84 0.16 23.88
N ASN A 77 -16.07 -0.86 23.05
CA ASN A 77 -17.41 -1.21 22.58
C ASN A 77 -18.33 -1.68 23.71
N ARG A 78 -17.78 -2.38 24.73
CA ARG A 78 -18.53 -2.70 25.96
C ARG A 78 -18.96 -1.45 26.74
N ARG A 79 -18.14 -0.39 26.78
CA ARG A 79 -18.51 0.86 27.46
C ARG A 79 -19.59 1.62 26.71
N VAL A 80 -19.52 1.65 25.38
CA VAL A 80 -20.55 2.29 24.55
C VAL A 80 -21.90 1.57 24.73
N ALA A 81 -21.90 0.23 24.77
CA ALA A 81 -23.10 -0.56 25.02
C ALA A 81 -23.63 -0.45 26.47
N ALA A 82 -22.78 -0.10 27.44
CA ALA A 82 -23.15 0.05 28.84
C ALA A 82 -23.61 1.47 29.21
N VAL A 83 -23.64 2.43 28.28
CA VAL A 83 -24.30 3.72 28.53
C VAL A 83 -25.81 3.46 28.55
N PRO A 84 -26.49 3.63 29.70
CA PRO A 84 -27.93 3.43 29.74
C PRO A 84 -28.58 4.48 28.85
N VAL A 85 -29.23 4.02 27.77
CA VAL A 85 -30.22 4.84 27.06
C VAL A 85 -31.28 5.17 28.10
N LYS A 86 -31.30 6.42 28.57
CA LYS A 86 -32.39 6.94 29.38
C LYS A 86 -33.62 6.84 28.48
N ARG A 87 -34.41 5.77 28.67
CA ARG A 87 -35.69 5.57 28.00
C ARG A 87 -36.55 6.75 28.45
N ALA A 88 -36.70 7.73 27.57
CA ALA A 88 -37.77 8.70 27.69
C ALA A 88 -39.06 7.88 27.57
N GLU A 89 -39.75 7.71 28.69
CA GLU A 89 -41.13 7.27 28.67
C GLU A 89 -41.95 8.31 27.90
N PRO A 90 -42.86 7.89 27.01
CA PRO A 90 -43.78 8.83 26.37
C PRO A 90 -44.87 9.19 27.39
N ASP A 91 -44.81 10.42 27.91
CA ASP A 91 -45.94 11.03 28.63
C ASP A 91 -47.09 11.27 27.63
N PRO A 92 -48.30 10.74 27.87
CA PRO A 92 -49.48 11.12 27.11
C PRO A 92 -50.19 12.29 27.79
N THR A 93 -50.54 13.29 26.99
CA THR A 93 -51.49 14.38 27.30
C THR A 93 -50.88 15.61 27.99
N THR A 94 -50.72 16.71 27.24
CA THR A 94 -51.67 17.84 27.27
C THR A 94 -51.31 18.85 26.17
N SER A 95 -52.33 19.21 25.40
CA SER A 95 -52.31 20.15 24.29
C SER A 95 -52.01 21.59 24.69
N ASN A 96 -51.36 22.30 23.75
CA ASN A 96 -51.49 23.70 23.38
C ASN A 96 -51.50 24.79 24.46
N GLU A 97 -50.50 25.68 24.41
CA GLU A 97 -50.82 27.09 24.21
C GLU A 97 -49.70 27.85 23.49
N GLN A 98 -50.14 28.76 22.63
CA GLN A 98 -49.45 29.42 21.56
C GLN A 98 -49.49 30.92 21.87
N LEU A 99 -48.37 31.51 22.26
CA LEU A 99 -48.10 32.95 22.36
C LEU A 99 -46.57 33.09 22.32
N ASP A 100 -45.91 34.03 21.66
CA ASP A 100 -46.28 35.06 20.71
C ASP A 100 -44.94 35.47 20.05
N SER A 101 -45.07 36.12 18.92
CA SER A 101 -44.09 36.59 17.96
C SER A 101 -43.01 37.57 18.46
N ALA A 102 -41.84 37.44 17.81
CA ALA A 102 -40.94 38.50 17.34
C ALA A 102 -40.33 39.55 18.29
N GLN A 103 -39.01 39.44 18.52
CA GLN A 103 -38.04 40.57 18.46
C GLN A 103 -36.60 40.02 18.50
N ARG A 104 -35.88 40.00 17.36
CA ARG A 104 -34.88 41.01 16.95
C ARG A 104 -33.90 41.40 18.06
N SER A 105 -32.68 40.87 18.00
CA SER A 105 -31.46 41.68 17.76
C SER A 105 -30.21 40.80 17.73
N THR A 106 -29.47 40.98 16.64
CA THR A 106 -28.11 40.55 16.38
C THR A 106 -27.09 41.30 17.24
N GLU A 107 -25.93 40.64 17.39
CA GLU A 107 -24.58 41.17 17.67
C GLU A 107 -23.96 41.03 19.08
N PRO A 108 -22.62 40.87 19.12
CA PRO A 108 -21.94 39.86 19.94
C PRO A 108 -21.21 40.48 21.14
N MET A 109 -20.86 39.66 22.14
CA MET A 109 -19.88 40.04 23.14
C MET A 109 -18.54 39.30 22.95
N PRO A 110 -17.41 40.04 23.02
CA PRO A 110 -16.07 39.50 22.97
C PRO A 110 -15.59 39.13 24.38
N VAL A 111 -14.88 38.02 24.51
CA VAL A 111 -13.98 37.82 25.66
C VAL A 111 -12.61 37.45 25.11
N GLY A 112 -11.77 38.48 25.01
CA GLY A 112 -10.34 38.32 24.88
C GLY A 112 -9.74 37.93 26.22
N VAL A 113 -8.92 36.88 26.23
CA VAL A 113 -7.85 36.76 27.21
C VAL A 113 -6.54 36.74 26.44
N ARG A 114 -5.78 37.81 26.65
CA ARG A 114 -4.42 38.04 26.17
C ARG A 114 -3.42 37.21 26.98
N MET A 115 -2.42 36.72 26.25
CA MET A 115 -1.01 36.56 26.62
C MET A 115 -0.64 35.51 27.68
N ARG A 116 0.30 34.63 27.31
CA ARG A 116 1.75 34.91 27.51
C ARG A 116 2.59 33.98 26.65
N HIS A 117 3.35 34.58 25.72
CA HIS A 117 4.58 34.00 25.22
C HIS A 117 5.52 33.78 26.42
N VAL A 118 5.93 32.53 26.64
CA VAL A 118 7.16 32.22 27.37
C VAL A 118 8.12 31.65 26.35
N ALA A 119 9.05 32.50 25.93
CA ALA A 119 10.26 32.12 25.25
C ALA A 119 11.39 32.19 26.27
N GLN A 120 11.94 31.06 26.71
CA GLN A 120 13.31 30.91 27.25
C GLN A 120 13.73 29.45 27.03
N ARG A 121 14.51 29.14 25.99
CA ARG A 121 15.99 29.23 25.80
C ARG A 121 16.78 28.01 26.36
N PRO A 122 17.91 27.68 25.71
CA PRO A 122 18.46 26.33 25.65
C PRO A 122 19.49 26.05 26.75
N GLY A 123 19.55 24.80 27.21
CA GLY A 123 20.57 24.31 28.12
C GLY A 123 21.37 23.19 27.47
N SER A 124 22.56 23.52 26.98
CA SER A 124 23.59 22.58 26.56
C SER A 124 24.28 21.95 27.76
N THR A 125 24.47 20.64 27.78
CA THR A 125 25.69 20.05 28.33
C THR A 125 26.22 18.97 27.38
N LYS A 126 27.52 19.07 27.13
CA LYS A 126 28.30 18.26 26.21
C LYS A 126 28.88 17.05 26.94
N ALA A 127 29.32 16.10 26.12
CA ALA A 127 30.44 15.17 26.30
C ALA A 127 30.13 13.79 26.89
N VAL A 128 29.95 12.82 25.99
CA VAL A 128 30.83 11.65 25.92
C VAL A 128 31.25 11.46 24.45
N LEU A 129 32.49 11.88 24.12
CA LEU A 129 33.29 11.34 23.00
C LEU A 129 33.56 9.86 23.32
N SER A 130 33.68 8.86 22.44
CA SER A 130 34.49 8.63 21.24
C SER A 130 34.21 7.16 20.88
N ALA A 131 34.02 6.69 19.65
CA ALA A 131 35.09 6.48 18.67
C ALA A 131 34.49 5.74 17.47
N VAL A 132 34.34 6.41 16.31
CA VAL A 132 34.30 5.75 14.98
C VAL A 132 34.87 6.67 13.88
N LEU A 133 35.03 7.97 14.14
CA LEU A 133 35.47 8.99 13.17
C LEU A 133 36.96 8.93 12.75
N ALA A 134 37.68 7.85 13.08
CA ALA A 134 39.06 7.62 12.62
C ALA A 134 39.19 6.52 11.54
N ALA A 135 38.14 5.75 11.24
CA ALA A 135 38.22 4.65 10.27
C ALA A 135 37.83 5.04 8.83
N VAL A 136 37.10 6.15 8.64
CA VAL A 136 36.57 6.54 7.31
C VAL A 136 37.54 7.46 6.53
N LEU A 137 38.47 8.13 7.21
CA LEU A 137 39.45 9.01 6.55
C LEU A 137 40.74 8.32 6.09
N LEU A 138 40.95 7.03 6.43
CA LEU A 138 42.05 6.22 5.90
C LEU A 138 41.65 5.31 4.72
N LEU A 139 40.36 5.23 4.37
CA LEU A 139 39.88 4.46 3.20
C LEU A 139 39.64 5.33 1.96
N ALA A 140 39.58 6.67 2.11
CA ALA A 140 39.37 7.59 0.99
C ALA A 140 40.67 7.98 0.25
N THR A 141 41.85 7.74 0.83
CA THR A 141 43.16 7.97 0.18
C THR A 141 43.70 6.75 -0.58
N GLY A 142 43.16 5.55 -0.33
CA GLY A 142 43.57 4.31 -1.02
C GLY A 142 42.83 4.04 -2.34
N TYR A 143 41.64 4.60 -2.54
CA TYR A 143 40.79 4.30 -3.71
C TYR A 143 41.08 5.20 -4.94
N ALA A 144 41.93 6.23 -4.79
CA ALA A 144 42.23 7.21 -5.84
C ALA A 144 43.46 6.86 -6.71
N LEU A 145 44.12 5.72 -6.51
CA LEU A 145 45.32 5.32 -7.29
C LEU A 145 45.17 4.02 -8.09
N ALA A 146 43.99 3.37 -8.10
CA ALA A 146 43.79 2.09 -8.78
C ALA A 146 43.00 2.16 -10.11
N LEU A 147 42.68 3.36 -10.61
CA LEU A 147 41.91 3.54 -11.86
C LEU A 147 42.72 4.09 -13.05
N TRP A 148 44.06 4.14 -12.96
CA TRP A 148 44.90 4.73 -14.02
C TRP A 148 45.82 3.75 -14.76
N THR A 149 45.69 2.44 -14.59
CA THR A 149 46.52 1.47 -15.34
C THR A 149 45.71 0.28 -15.85
N ARG A 150 44.96 0.49 -16.94
CA ARG A 150 44.62 -0.58 -17.89
C ARG A 150 44.92 -0.10 -19.31
N PRO A 151 45.95 -0.62 -19.98
CA PRO A 151 46.22 -0.32 -21.38
C PRO A 151 45.22 -1.06 -22.28
N ASN A 152 44.59 -0.32 -23.21
CA ASN A 152 43.77 -0.87 -24.28
C ASN A 152 44.70 -1.40 -25.39
N THR A 153 44.82 -2.71 -25.49
CA THR A 153 45.38 -3.40 -26.66
C THR A 153 44.35 -3.44 -27.78
N SER A 154 44.65 -2.74 -28.87
CA SER A 154 44.00 -2.85 -30.17
C SER A 154 44.20 -4.25 -30.77
N ALA A 155 43.17 -4.80 -31.38
CA ALA A 155 43.28 -5.80 -32.44
C ALA A 155 42.16 -5.57 -33.47
N ALA A 156 42.50 -5.79 -34.73
CA ALA A 156 41.91 -5.14 -35.88
C ALA A 156 41.17 -6.12 -36.82
N THR A 157 40.31 -5.53 -37.68
CA THR A 157 39.94 -5.93 -39.07
C THR A 157 39.04 -7.18 -39.27
N PRO A 158 38.31 -7.35 -40.41
CA PRO A 158 38.20 -6.49 -41.60
C PRO A 158 36.77 -6.26 -42.19
N THR A 159 36.75 -5.35 -43.17
CA THR A 159 35.69 -4.81 -44.04
C THR A 159 35.23 -5.75 -45.17
N ALA A 160 33.99 -5.49 -45.67
CA ALA A 160 33.49 -5.54 -47.08
C ALA A 160 32.41 -6.61 -47.42
N PRO A 161 31.57 -6.43 -48.48
CA PRO A 161 31.00 -5.21 -49.08
C PRO A 161 29.46 -5.30 -49.38
N GLN A 162 28.95 -4.23 -50.02
CA GLN A 162 27.58 -3.92 -50.46
C GLN A 162 27.03 -4.69 -51.69
N ASN A 163 25.72 -4.54 -51.91
CA ASN A 163 24.89 -4.65 -53.15
C ASN A 163 23.80 -5.75 -53.05
N SER A 164 22.60 -5.66 -53.62
CA SER A 164 21.75 -4.63 -54.23
C SER A 164 20.34 -5.24 -54.37
N GLU A 165 19.36 -4.41 -54.78
CA GLU A 165 18.07 -4.74 -55.42
C GLU A 165 16.77 -4.60 -54.58
N ALA A 166 16.12 -3.45 -54.79
CA ALA A 166 14.67 -3.31 -54.88
C ALA A 166 14.18 -3.72 -56.29
N PRO A 167 12.86 -3.87 -56.51
CA PRO A 167 12.17 -2.77 -57.22
C PRO A 167 10.72 -2.46 -56.75
N MET A 168 10.33 -1.19 -56.97
CA MET A 168 9.06 -0.60 -57.52
C MET A 168 7.73 -1.34 -57.31
N ALA A 169 6.53 -0.75 -57.10
CA ALA A 169 5.91 0.57 -57.23
C ALA A 169 4.67 0.55 -56.28
N ALA A 170 3.84 1.56 -56.00
CA ALA A 170 3.32 2.64 -56.80
C ALA A 170 2.70 3.73 -55.90
N GLU A 171 2.72 4.94 -56.41
CA GLU A 171 2.11 6.15 -55.88
C GLU A 171 0.66 6.26 -56.38
N VAL A 172 -0.29 6.58 -55.49
CA VAL A 172 -1.61 7.10 -55.87
C VAL A 172 -2.00 8.22 -54.91
N GLU A 173 -2.04 9.44 -55.43
CA GLU A 173 -2.68 10.59 -54.81
C GLU A 173 -4.20 10.38 -54.72
N GLY A 174 -4.77 10.72 -53.56
CA GLY A 174 -6.20 10.76 -53.34
C GLY A 174 -6.54 11.83 -52.30
N VAL A 175 -6.83 13.04 -52.78
CA VAL A 175 -7.36 14.15 -51.99
C VAL A 175 -8.78 13.79 -51.52
N ALA A 176 -9.00 13.72 -50.20
CA ALA A 176 -10.33 13.76 -49.60
C ALA A 176 -10.33 14.61 -48.32
N LYS A 177 -11.34 15.49 -48.27
CA LYS A 177 -11.57 16.57 -47.33
C LYS A 177 -11.83 16.09 -45.90
N GLY A 178 -11.26 16.84 -44.94
CA GLY A 178 -11.92 17.28 -43.70
C GLY A 178 -12.71 16.24 -42.91
N GLY A 179 -12.01 15.47 -42.09
CA GLY A 179 -12.57 14.84 -40.89
C GLY A 179 -11.70 15.25 -39.71
N ALA A 180 -12.30 15.78 -38.65
CA ALA A 180 -11.63 16.13 -37.40
C ALA A 180 -10.71 14.98 -36.95
N PRO A 181 -9.53 15.27 -36.35
CA PRO A 181 -8.66 14.19 -35.89
C PRO A 181 -9.45 13.36 -34.88
N ALA A 182 -9.76 12.12 -35.28
CA ALA A 182 -10.22 11.10 -34.36
C ALA A 182 -9.16 11.06 -33.27
N GLN A 183 -9.53 11.52 -32.08
CA GLN A 183 -8.71 11.34 -30.91
C GLN A 183 -8.46 9.84 -30.83
N VAL A 184 -7.22 9.44 -31.08
CA VAL A 184 -6.72 8.14 -30.67
C VAL A 184 -6.99 8.13 -29.17
N SER A 185 -8.07 7.44 -28.77
CA SER A 185 -8.42 7.23 -27.37
C SER A 185 -7.20 6.63 -26.72
N ARG A 186 -6.43 7.49 -26.06
CA ARG A 186 -5.35 7.12 -25.17
C ARG A 186 -6.01 6.18 -24.19
N SER A 187 -5.77 4.88 -24.37
CA SER A 187 -6.38 3.80 -23.64
C SER A 187 -6.21 4.16 -22.17
N GLN A 188 -7.28 4.63 -21.52
CA GLN A 188 -7.19 5.05 -20.14
C GLN A 188 -6.77 3.81 -19.35
N GLU A 189 -5.62 3.91 -18.67
CA GLU A 189 -5.15 2.87 -17.77
C GLU A 189 -6.27 2.63 -16.76
N ARG A 190 -6.96 1.48 -16.92
CA ARG A 190 -8.04 1.10 -16.02
C ARG A 190 -7.40 0.63 -14.72
N THR A 191 -7.87 1.21 -13.62
CA THR A 191 -7.48 0.80 -12.27
C THR A 191 -8.70 0.29 -11.53
N VAL A 192 -8.47 -0.64 -10.60
CA VAL A 192 -9.46 -1.11 -9.61
C VAL A 192 -8.77 -1.02 -8.27
N GLY A 193 -9.19 -0.08 -7.43
CA GLY A 193 -8.45 0.37 -6.26
C GLY A 193 -7.01 0.76 -6.61
N SER A 194 -6.02 0.06 -6.05
CA SER A 194 -4.59 0.33 -6.31
C SER A 194 -3.99 -0.52 -7.45
N VAL A 195 -4.78 -1.40 -8.06
CA VAL A 195 -4.29 -2.36 -9.05
C VAL A 195 -4.54 -1.85 -10.46
N HIS A 196 -3.48 -1.83 -11.27
CA HIS A 196 -3.55 -1.56 -12.70
C HIS A 196 -3.98 -2.82 -13.45
N CYS A 197 -4.95 -2.65 -14.35
CA CYS A 197 -5.56 -3.72 -15.11
C CYS A 197 -4.96 -3.79 -16.52
N ALA A 198 -4.84 -5.00 -17.06
CA ALA A 198 -4.60 -5.18 -18.48
C ALA A 198 -5.80 -4.66 -19.31
N LYS A 199 -5.60 -4.55 -20.62
CA LYS A 199 -6.70 -4.29 -21.54
C LYS A 199 -7.70 -5.44 -21.49
N GLU A 200 -8.95 -5.13 -21.78
CA GLU A 200 -10.01 -6.12 -21.80
C GLU A 200 -9.69 -7.26 -22.79
N GLY A 201 -9.80 -8.50 -22.32
CA GLY A 201 -9.45 -9.70 -23.09
C GLY A 201 -7.96 -10.10 -23.08
N GLU A 202 -7.07 -9.26 -22.55
CA GLU A 202 -5.64 -9.59 -22.41
C GLU A 202 -5.31 -10.14 -21.01
N PRO A 203 -4.38 -11.11 -20.89
CA PRO A 203 -3.94 -11.59 -19.60
C PRO A 203 -3.11 -10.54 -18.86
N SER A 204 -3.36 -10.36 -17.57
CA SER A 204 -2.49 -9.55 -16.72
C SER A 204 -1.24 -10.35 -16.34
N VAL A 205 -0.06 -9.83 -16.70
CA VAL A 205 1.25 -10.46 -16.43
C VAL A 205 2.14 -9.50 -15.67
N ARG A 206 2.82 -9.99 -14.63
CA ARG A 206 3.89 -9.25 -13.92
C ARG A 206 5.10 -10.14 -13.72
N GLU A 207 6.29 -9.57 -13.83
CA GLU A 207 7.53 -10.32 -13.68
C GLU A 207 8.46 -9.58 -12.70
N PHE A 208 9.01 -10.34 -11.76
CA PHE A 208 9.82 -9.84 -10.66
C PHE A 208 11.15 -10.60 -10.63
N SER A 209 12.24 -9.90 -10.33
CA SER A 209 13.56 -10.49 -10.16
C SER A 209 14.30 -9.83 -9.00
N SER A 210 15.29 -10.54 -8.44
CA SER A 210 16.13 -10.03 -7.36
C SER A 210 17.61 -10.28 -7.68
N ALA A 211 18.50 -9.47 -7.10
CA ALA A 211 19.94 -9.66 -7.21
C ALA A 211 20.42 -11.01 -6.62
N ALA A 212 19.64 -11.61 -5.74
CA ALA A 212 19.90 -12.92 -5.16
C ALA A 212 19.49 -14.10 -6.06
N GLY A 213 19.10 -13.85 -7.32
CA GLY A 213 18.76 -14.91 -8.29
C GLY A 213 17.34 -15.46 -8.16
N HIS A 214 16.51 -14.91 -7.28
CA HIS A 214 15.08 -15.24 -7.27
C HIS A 214 14.35 -14.54 -8.42
N GLY A 215 13.35 -15.24 -8.98
CA GLY A 215 12.49 -14.72 -10.03
C GLY A 215 11.08 -15.29 -9.88
N LEU A 216 10.08 -14.45 -10.12
CA LEU A 216 8.67 -14.82 -10.03
C LEU A 216 7.90 -14.14 -11.15
N LYS A 217 7.12 -14.92 -11.90
CA LYS A 217 6.17 -14.41 -12.89
C LYS A 217 4.74 -14.69 -12.42
N TYR A 218 3.97 -13.63 -12.25
CA TYR A 218 2.52 -13.67 -12.06
C TYR A 218 1.80 -13.65 -13.41
N GLN A 219 0.74 -14.43 -13.53
CA GLN A 219 -0.20 -14.34 -14.64
C GLN A 219 -1.60 -14.71 -14.17
N ASP A 220 -2.61 -13.90 -14.48
CA ASP A 220 -4.01 -14.25 -14.21
C ASP A 220 -4.49 -15.44 -15.07
N ALA A 221 -5.57 -16.09 -14.64
CA ALA A 221 -6.11 -17.25 -15.33
C ALA A 221 -7.60 -17.09 -15.65
N GLU A 222 -8.06 -17.79 -16.69
CA GLU A 222 -9.49 -18.00 -16.94
C GLU A 222 -10.09 -18.99 -15.93
N PRO A 223 -11.40 -18.90 -15.63
CA PRO A 223 -12.40 -18.04 -16.28
C PRO A 223 -12.45 -16.61 -15.74
N ARG A 224 -11.63 -16.27 -14.74
CA ARG A 224 -11.77 -15.03 -13.97
C ARG A 224 -10.45 -14.26 -13.92
N ARG A 225 -10.27 -13.40 -14.92
CA ARG A 225 -9.11 -12.53 -15.12
C ARG A 225 -9.06 -11.40 -14.09
N LEU A 226 -7.87 -10.83 -13.90
CA LEU A 226 -7.70 -9.67 -13.02
C LEU A 226 -8.62 -8.51 -13.48
N CYS A 227 -9.24 -7.82 -12.51
CA CYS A 227 -10.20 -6.73 -12.75
C CYS A 227 -11.52 -7.13 -13.43
N SER A 228 -11.88 -8.42 -13.45
CA SER A 228 -13.21 -8.85 -13.92
C SER A 228 -14.33 -8.33 -13.01
N THR A 229 -15.51 -8.17 -13.58
CA THR A 229 -16.74 -7.92 -12.82
C THR A 229 -17.30 -9.20 -12.20
N VAL A 230 -17.81 -9.11 -10.98
CA VAL A 230 -18.47 -10.20 -10.24
C VAL A 230 -19.79 -9.72 -9.64
N ALA A 231 -20.77 -10.61 -9.54
CA ALA A 231 -22.07 -10.26 -8.96
C ALA A 231 -21.99 -10.10 -7.43
N ALA A 232 -22.73 -9.15 -6.88
CA ALA A 232 -22.94 -8.98 -5.46
C ALA A 232 -23.43 -10.28 -4.78
N ARG A 233 -23.02 -10.53 -3.53
CA ARG A 233 -23.33 -11.74 -2.73
C ARG A 233 -22.89 -13.08 -3.34
N SER A 234 -22.15 -13.07 -4.45
CA SER A 234 -21.69 -14.31 -5.08
C SER A 234 -20.44 -14.87 -4.39
N ASN A 235 -20.28 -16.19 -4.43
CA ASN A 235 -19.01 -16.82 -4.07
C ASN A 235 -18.07 -16.74 -5.28
N VAL A 236 -17.00 -15.98 -5.12
CA VAL A 236 -16.03 -15.69 -6.16
C VAL A 236 -14.79 -16.54 -5.92
N ARG A 237 -14.32 -17.20 -6.97
CA ARG A 237 -13.02 -17.88 -7.02
C ARG A 237 -12.17 -17.26 -8.12
N MET A 238 -11.01 -16.76 -7.74
CA MET A 238 -10.01 -16.16 -8.63
C MET A 238 -8.77 -17.05 -8.63
N GLU A 239 -8.24 -17.36 -9.81
CA GLU A 239 -7.04 -18.17 -9.96
C GLU A 239 -5.96 -17.40 -10.70
N PHE A 240 -4.72 -17.57 -10.26
CA PHE A 240 -3.56 -16.99 -10.92
C PHE A 240 -2.33 -17.89 -10.77
N ALA A 241 -1.50 -17.88 -11.80
CA ALA A 241 -0.28 -18.66 -11.90
C ALA A 241 0.92 -17.86 -11.39
N LEU A 242 1.71 -18.52 -10.55
CA LEU A 242 2.97 -18.03 -10.00
C LEU A 242 4.09 -18.96 -10.47
N LYS A 243 4.81 -18.54 -11.52
CA LYS A 243 5.92 -19.29 -12.09
C LYS A 243 7.24 -18.86 -11.47
N ASN A 244 8.03 -19.82 -10.98
CA ASN A 244 9.40 -19.58 -10.58
C ASN A 244 10.27 -19.36 -11.82
N THR A 245 10.73 -18.13 -12.04
CA THR A 245 11.63 -17.75 -13.14
C THR A 245 13.08 -17.60 -12.68
N GLY A 246 13.35 -17.80 -11.39
CA GLY A 246 14.69 -17.71 -10.82
C GLY A 246 15.49 -19.02 -10.89
N SER A 247 16.69 -18.97 -10.31
CA SER A 247 17.61 -20.11 -10.22
C SER A 247 17.43 -20.96 -8.95
N HIS A 248 16.74 -20.43 -7.94
CA HIS A 248 16.56 -21.07 -6.64
C HIS A 248 15.18 -21.72 -6.50
N VAL A 249 15.09 -22.79 -5.73
CA VAL A 249 13.82 -23.39 -5.34
C VAL A 249 13.05 -22.45 -4.42
N MET A 250 11.75 -22.22 -4.70
CA MET A 250 10.85 -21.48 -3.81
C MET A 250 10.15 -22.48 -2.88
N ALA A 251 10.64 -22.60 -1.64
CA ALA A 251 10.07 -23.50 -0.63
C ALA A 251 9.49 -22.69 0.54
N GLY A 252 8.23 -22.93 0.89
CA GLY A 252 7.58 -22.31 2.05
C GLY A 252 7.31 -20.81 1.92
N TRP A 253 7.35 -20.28 0.70
CA TRP A 253 7.08 -18.86 0.44
C TRP A 253 5.64 -18.49 0.79
N LYS A 254 5.43 -17.21 1.10
CA LYS A 254 4.15 -16.66 1.51
C LYS A 254 3.88 -15.37 0.74
N LEU A 255 2.63 -15.11 0.45
CA LEU A 255 2.14 -13.82 -0.01
C LEU A 255 1.60 -13.06 1.18
N HIS A 256 2.18 -11.91 1.48
CA HIS A 256 1.79 -11.07 2.60
C HIS A 256 1.03 -9.85 2.08
N LEU A 257 -0.21 -9.68 2.52
CA LEU A 257 -1.06 -8.56 2.11
C LEU A 257 -0.45 -7.24 2.63
N VAL A 258 -0.04 -6.38 1.70
CA VAL A 258 0.55 -5.06 2.02
C VAL A 258 -0.41 -3.91 1.77
N ARG A 259 -1.38 -4.09 0.86
CA ARG A 259 -2.43 -3.11 0.59
C ARG A 259 -3.73 -3.82 0.21
N SER A 260 -4.86 -3.29 0.64
CA SER A 260 -6.20 -3.74 0.25
C SER A 260 -7.11 -2.53 0.08
N THR A 261 -8.11 -2.65 -0.80
CA THR A 261 -9.21 -1.69 -0.95
C THR A 261 -10.52 -2.48 -0.98
N GLY A 262 -11.56 -1.95 -0.33
CA GLY A 262 -12.85 -2.63 -0.20
C GLY A 262 -12.84 -3.72 0.88
N ASN A 263 -13.98 -4.40 1.03
CA ASN A 263 -14.23 -5.34 2.13
C ASN A 263 -14.34 -6.80 1.65
N CYS A 264 -13.85 -7.14 0.45
CA CYS A 264 -13.92 -8.50 -0.08
C CYS A 264 -12.99 -9.50 0.62
N LEU A 265 -11.86 -9.03 1.14
CA LEU A 265 -10.85 -9.88 1.78
C LEU A 265 -10.95 -9.73 3.30
N GLN A 266 -10.92 -10.87 3.99
CA GLN A 266 -11.02 -10.95 5.45
C GLN A 266 -9.63 -11.13 6.09
N ASP A 267 -9.59 -11.14 7.42
CA ASP A 267 -8.33 -11.34 8.16
C ASP A 267 -7.60 -12.66 7.84
N GLY A 268 -8.35 -13.70 7.45
CA GLY A 268 -7.78 -14.98 7.01
C GLY A 268 -7.02 -14.88 5.68
N ASP A 269 -7.32 -13.88 4.86
CA ASP A 269 -6.75 -13.71 3.52
C ASP A 269 -5.45 -12.89 3.55
N ARG A 270 -5.02 -12.38 4.72
CA ARG A 270 -3.84 -11.52 4.86
C ARG A 270 -2.52 -12.22 4.56
N VAL A 271 -2.48 -13.54 4.73
CA VAL A 271 -1.31 -14.36 4.40
C VAL A 271 -1.76 -15.57 3.61
N ALA A 272 -1.55 -15.54 2.30
CA ALA A 272 -1.78 -16.70 1.45
C ALA A 272 -0.47 -17.50 1.34
N PRO A 273 -0.40 -18.74 1.86
CA PRO A 273 0.76 -19.57 1.66
C PRO A 273 0.88 -19.91 0.17
N ILE A 274 2.08 -19.82 -0.39
CA ILE A 274 2.38 -20.47 -1.66
C ILE A 274 2.61 -21.94 -1.29
N LEU A 275 1.56 -22.76 -1.43
CA LEU A 275 1.61 -24.14 -0.98
C LEU A 275 2.63 -24.95 -1.81
N GLY A 276 3.59 -25.56 -1.11
CA GLY A 276 4.53 -26.51 -1.68
C GLY A 276 5.91 -25.94 -2.01
N THR A 277 6.62 -26.67 -2.85
CA THR A 277 7.99 -26.37 -3.29
C THR A 277 7.99 -26.18 -4.80
N VAL A 278 8.24 -24.97 -5.26
CA VAL A 278 8.25 -24.63 -6.70
C VAL A 278 9.69 -24.59 -7.19
N LYS A 279 10.09 -25.62 -7.95
CA LYS A 279 11.41 -25.69 -8.57
C LYS A 279 11.58 -24.57 -9.63
N PRO A 280 12.81 -24.18 -9.99
CA PRO A 280 13.06 -23.32 -11.14
C PRO A 280 12.29 -23.77 -12.38
N GLY A 281 11.60 -22.84 -13.04
CA GLY A 281 10.72 -23.10 -14.19
C GLY A 281 9.34 -23.68 -13.86
N GLY A 282 9.13 -24.15 -12.62
CA GLY A 282 7.84 -24.67 -12.16
C GLY A 282 6.80 -23.59 -11.92
N THR A 283 5.52 -23.97 -11.98
CA THR A 283 4.38 -23.07 -11.78
C THR A 283 3.51 -23.56 -10.63
N TYR A 284 3.10 -22.65 -9.77
CA TYR A 284 2.11 -22.86 -8.74
C TYR A 284 0.84 -22.07 -9.06
N THR A 285 -0.33 -22.70 -8.98
CA THR A 285 -1.62 -22.03 -9.14
C THR A 285 -2.17 -21.67 -7.77
N LEU A 286 -2.29 -20.37 -7.49
CA LEU A 286 -2.96 -19.86 -6.30
C LEU A 286 -4.42 -19.58 -6.62
N ALA A 287 -5.33 -20.06 -5.75
CA ALA A 287 -6.75 -19.77 -5.81
C ALA A 287 -7.17 -18.98 -4.56
N LEU A 288 -7.78 -17.81 -4.76
CA LEU A 288 -8.42 -17.02 -3.71
C LEU A 288 -9.93 -17.17 -3.83
N THR A 289 -10.60 -17.46 -2.72
CA THR A 289 -12.07 -17.62 -2.67
C THR A 289 -12.63 -16.69 -1.61
N PHE A 290 -13.64 -15.90 -1.98
CA PHE A 290 -14.31 -14.96 -1.07
C PHE A 290 -15.78 -14.78 -1.47
N THR A 291 -16.58 -14.20 -0.58
CA THR A 291 -17.96 -13.80 -0.88
C THR A 291 -17.99 -12.31 -1.19
N ALA A 292 -18.50 -11.95 -2.38
CA ALA A 292 -18.64 -10.56 -2.77
C ALA A 292 -19.62 -9.80 -1.85
N PRO A 293 -19.34 -8.54 -1.49
CA PRO A 293 -20.27 -7.66 -0.78
C PRO A 293 -21.65 -7.56 -1.45
N ASP A 294 -22.64 -7.05 -0.72
CA ASP A 294 -24.00 -6.87 -1.22
C ASP A 294 -24.26 -5.52 -1.91
N HIS A 295 -23.22 -4.70 -2.01
CA HIS A 295 -23.26 -3.40 -2.65
C HIS A 295 -22.15 -3.30 -3.71
N PRO A 296 -22.38 -2.54 -4.79
CA PRO A 296 -21.36 -2.31 -5.79
C PRO A 296 -20.10 -1.66 -5.21
N GLY A 297 -18.96 -1.98 -5.78
CA GLY A 297 -17.69 -1.39 -5.35
C GLY A 297 -16.48 -2.10 -5.91
N GLU A 298 -15.33 -1.47 -5.70
CA GLU A 298 -14.04 -2.03 -6.11
C GLU A 298 -13.42 -2.81 -4.95
N CYS A 299 -12.91 -3.99 -5.26
CA CYS A 299 -12.14 -4.80 -4.33
C CYS A 299 -10.78 -5.10 -4.92
N SER A 300 -9.71 -4.69 -4.25
CA SER A 300 -8.35 -4.97 -4.70
C SER A 300 -7.41 -5.26 -3.55
N ALA A 301 -6.32 -5.95 -3.85
CA ALA A 301 -5.24 -6.22 -2.93
C ALA A 301 -3.90 -6.35 -3.66
N GLU A 302 -2.85 -6.03 -2.92
CA GLU A 302 -1.47 -6.20 -3.33
C GLU A 302 -0.75 -7.04 -2.28
N TYR A 303 -0.16 -8.14 -2.73
CA TYR A 303 0.58 -9.06 -1.88
C TYR A 303 2.06 -9.02 -2.18
N GLU A 304 2.88 -8.84 -1.15
CA GLU A 304 4.32 -8.90 -1.25
C GLU A 304 4.81 -10.35 -1.08
N PRO A 305 5.61 -10.90 -2.02
CA PRO A 305 6.23 -12.21 -1.86
C PRO A 305 7.31 -12.20 -0.78
N ARG A 306 7.19 -13.14 0.15
CA ARG A 306 8.12 -13.37 1.26
C ARG A 306 8.60 -14.81 1.28
N ASP A 307 9.84 -15.00 1.71
CA ASP A 307 10.39 -16.34 1.89
C ASP A 307 9.78 -17.05 3.12
N ALA A 308 10.23 -18.27 3.39
CA ALA A 308 9.75 -19.06 4.51
C ALA A 308 9.96 -18.41 5.88
N SER A 309 10.98 -17.55 6.02
CA SER A 309 11.28 -16.80 7.24
C SER A 309 10.42 -15.54 7.38
N GLY A 310 9.67 -15.16 6.34
CA GLY A 310 8.89 -13.93 6.30
C GLY A 310 9.67 -12.71 5.82
N LYS A 311 10.87 -12.90 5.26
CA LYS A 311 11.66 -11.80 4.68
C LYS A 311 11.19 -11.49 3.26
N ARG A 312 11.11 -10.20 2.93
CA ARG A 312 10.87 -9.70 1.57
C ARG A 312 11.94 -10.25 0.61
N VAL A 313 11.50 -10.78 -0.53
CA VAL A 313 12.42 -11.35 -1.54
C VAL A 313 12.74 -10.39 -2.68
N PHE A 314 11.75 -9.59 -3.11
CA PHE A 314 11.89 -8.66 -4.24
C PHE A 314 11.97 -7.20 -3.78
N ALA A 315 12.20 -6.29 -4.72
CA ALA A 315 12.17 -4.86 -4.42
C ALA A 315 10.76 -4.41 -3.98
N GLU A 316 10.70 -3.30 -3.24
CA GLU A 316 9.44 -2.69 -2.84
C GLU A 316 8.51 -2.43 -4.03
N GLY A 317 7.21 -2.70 -3.88
CA GLY A 317 6.23 -2.57 -4.96
C GLY A 317 6.16 -3.75 -5.92
N SER A 318 7.01 -4.77 -5.77
CA SER A 318 6.95 -6.03 -6.54
C SER A 318 5.81 -6.92 -6.04
N ASN A 319 4.57 -6.45 -6.23
CA ASN A 319 3.39 -7.03 -5.62
C ASN A 319 2.59 -7.90 -6.59
N VAL A 320 2.16 -9.05 -6.08
CA VAL A 320 1.17 -9.94 -6.70
C VAL A 320 -0.22 -9.32 -6.51
N PRO A 321 -0.93 -8.96 -7.59
CA PRO A 321 -2.19 -8.26 -7.48
C PRO A 321 -3.40 -9.20 -7.38
N PHE A 322 -4.45 -8.69 -6.79
CA PHE A 322 -5.81 -9.20 -6.84
C PHE A 322 -6.74 -8.00 -7.06
N ALA A 323 -7.73 -8.12 -7.94
CA ALA A 323 -8.70 -7.06 -8.17
C ALA A 323 -9.96 -7.59 -8.85
N VAL A 324 -11.13 -7.12 -8.41
CA VAL A 324 -12.44 -7.34 -9.01
C VAL A 324 -13.32 -6.10 -8.82
N VAL A 325 -14.32 -5.94 -9.71
CA VAL A 325 -15.40 -4.97 -9.53
C VAL A 325 -16.67 -5.73 -9.15
N VAL A 326 -17.35 -5.29 -8.11
CA VAL A 326 -18.63 -5.87 -7.65
C VAL A 326 -19.76 -5.05 -8.23
N GLU A 327 -20.73 -5.74 -8.86
CA GLU A 327 -21.96 -5.17 -9.43
C GLU A 327 -23.23 -5.85 -8.90
#